data_AF-A0A4P8GQF6-F1
#
_entry.id   AF-A0A4P8GQF6-F1
#
_cell.length_a   1.000
_cell.length_b   1.000
_cell.length_c   1.000
_cell.angle_alpha   90.00
_cell.angle_beta   90.00
_cell.angle_gamma   90.00
#
_symmetry.space_group_name_H-M   'P 1'
#
loop_
_entity.id
_entity.type
_entity.pdbx_description
1 polymer ?
#
loop_
_entity_poly.entity_id
_entity_poly.type
_entity_poly.pdbx_seq_one_letter_code
_entity_poly.pdbx_strand_id
1 'polypeptide(L)'
;MRDPRTASRVERPAPVPAPAPPAPLIAEVSVDTSGPDVRVEFELNRAAGRGSYLVGLRAGDAGRTTIRHLTVSLRDGRVTGLSTYDFGTVTRTVHPRGGASCVGASVTALFPRASLAGLGEDRRITAYSSLNGQELQTGIPLTRAVTGGLRL
;
A
#
# COMPACT_ATOMS: atom_id res chain seq x y z
N MET A 1 -39.60 30.13 -52.78
CA MET A 1 -38.36 30.56 -52.11
C MET A 1 -37.97 29.43 -51.15
N ARG A 2 -36.99 28.58 -51.50
CA ARG A 2 -36.52 27.46 -50.65
C ARG A 2 -35.17 27.86 -50.07
N ASP A 3 -35.08 27.85 -48.75
CA ASP A 3 -33.88 28.17 -47.99
C ASP A 3 -32.95 26.94 -47.93
N PRO A 4 -31.71 26.99 -48.42
CA PRO A 4 -30.80 25.85 -48.39
C PRO A 4 -29.61 26.18 -47.50
N ARG A 5 -29.64 25.79 -46.21
CA ARG A 5 -28.43 25.59 -45.37
C ARG A 5 -28.78 25.11 -43.96
N THR A 6 -29.18 23.85 -43.84
CA THR A 6 -28.96 23.10 -42.59
C THR A 6 -27.94 22.01 -42.91
N ALA A 7 -26.66 22.39 -42.92
CA ALA A 7 -25.59 21.42 -42.95
C ALA A 7 -25.57 20.72 -41.58
N SER A 8 -26.06 19.48 -41.52
CA SER A 8 -25.94 18.62 -40.35
C SER A 8 -24.46 18.47 -40.01
N ARG A 9 -24.03 19.13 -38.93
CA ARG A 9 -22.70 18.95 -38.35
C ARG A 9 -22.61 17.51 -37.88
N VAL A 10 -21.94 16.66 -38.65
CA VAL A 10 -21.61 15.29 -38.24
C VAL A 10 -20.67 15.41 -37.04
N GLU A 11 -21.22 15.26 -35.84
CA GLU A 11 -20.46 15.24 -34.61
C GLU A 11 -19.59 13.98 -34.63
N ARG A 12 -18.28 14.16 -34.79
CA ARG A 12 -17.35 13.03 -34.73
C ARG A 12 -17.45 12.45 -33.31
N PRO A 13 -17.66 11.13 -33.14
CA PRO A 13 -17.67 10.53 -31.83
C PRO A 13 -16.36 10.89 -31.12
N ALA A 14 -16.46 11.30 -29.85
CA ALA A 14 -15.28 11.54 -29.03
C ALA A 14 -14.39 10.28 -29.04
N PRO A 15 -13.06 10.43 -29.08
CA PRO A 15 -12.16 9.29 -28.96
C PRO A 15 -12.50 8.50 -27.70
N VAL A 16 -12.72 7.19 -27.85
CA VAL A 16 -12.93 6.31 -26.70
C VAL A 16 -11.67 6.38 -25.84
N PRO A 17 -11.77 6.69 -24.54
CA PRO A 17 -10.61 6.71 -23.65
C PRO A 17 -9.90 5.36 -23.69
N ALA A 18 -8.57 5.37 -23.76
CA ALA A 18 -7.79 4.15 -23.66
C ALA A 18 -8.12 3.42 -22.33
N PRO A 19 -8.16 2.08 -22.32
CA PRO A 19 -8.34 1.32 -21.09
C PRO A 19 -7.30 1.75 -20.05
N ALA A 20 -7.72 1.90 -18.80
CA ALA A 20 -6.80 2.23 -17.72
C ALA A 20 -5.72 1.13 -17.63
N PRO A 21 -4.45 1.50 -17.37
CA PRO A 21 -3.41 0.51 -17.16
C PRO A 21 -3.78 -0.40 -15.97
N PRO A 22 -3.42 -1.69 -16.01
CA PRO A 22 -3.72 -2.60 -14.91
C PRO A 22 -3.10 -2.13 -13.60
N ALA A 23 -3.82 -2.35 -12.49
CA ALA A 23 -3.40 -1.94 -11.15
C ALA A 23 -2.10 -2.64 -10.70
N PRO A 24 -1.23 -1.96 -9.94
CA PRO A 24 -0.06 -2.58 -9.34
C PRO A 24 -0.45 -3.59 -8.26
N LEU A 25 0.17 -4.76 -8.30
CA LEU A 25 0.00 -5.82 -7.32
C LEU A 25 1.35 -6.08 -6.62
N ILE A 26 1.29 -6.42 -5.34
CA ILE A 26 2.44 -6.90 -4.57
C ILE A 26 2.83 -8.27 -5.11
N ALA A 27 4.08 -8.39 -5.56
CA ALA A 27 4.72 -9.62 -5.99
C ALA A 27 5.56 -10.22 -4.86
N GLU A 28 6.30 -9.39 -4.14
CA GLU A 28 7.09 -9.81 -2.99
C GLU A 28 6.96 -8.82 -1.84
N VAL A 29 7.09 -9.34 -0.63
CA VAL A 29 7.19 -8.52 0.58
C VAL A 29 8.22 -9.08 1.53
N SER A 30 9.12 -8.21 1.98
CA SER A 30 10.13 -8.53 2.98
C SER A 30 9.94 -7.68 4.24
N VAL A 31 10.22 -8.26 5.39
CA VAL A 31 10.19 -7.57 6.68
C VAL A 31 11.46 -7.86 7.45
N ASP A 32 12.09 -6.81 7.96
CA ASP A 32 13.22 -6.90 8.88
C ASP A 32 12.86 -6.19 10.20
N THR A 33 12.92 -6.95 11.28
CA THR A 33 12.68 -6.50 12.66
C THR A 33 13.92 -6.72 13.53
N SER A 34 15.11 -6.75 12.95
CA SER A 34 16.38 -6.83 13.69
C SER A 34 16.88 -5.49 14.20
N GLY A 35 16.52 -4.40 13.51
CA GLY A 35 16.93 -3.05 13.84
C GLY A 35 16.01 -2.30 14.84
N PRO A 36 16.30 -1.00 15.06
CA PRO A 36 15.48 -0.11 15.87
C PRO A 36 14.11 0.20 15.24
N ASP A 37 13.98 0.00 13.93
CA ASP A 37 12.76 0.15 13.16
C ASP A 37 12.35 -1.19 12.54
N VAL A 38 11.07 -1.30 12.20
CA VAL A 38 10.53 -2.32 11.32
C VAL A 38 10.74 -1.83 9.89
N ARG A 39 11.71 -2.42 9.19
CA ARG A 39 11.92 -2.17 7.78
C ARG A 39 11.02 -3.10 6.97
N VAL A 40 10.30 -2.53 6.02
CA VAL A 40 9.40 -3.24 5.12
C VAL A 40 9.75 -2.87 3.70
N GLU A 41 9.85 -3.87 2.84
CA GLU A 41 10.02 -3.67 1.40
C GLU A 41 8.90 -4.40 0.67
N PHE A 42 8.24 -3.69 -0.25
CA PHE A 42 7.26 -4.25 -1.15
C PHE A 42 7.80 -4.13 -2.57
N GLU A 43 7.86 -5.26 -3.27
CA GLU A 43 8.09 -5.26 -4.71
C GLU A 43 6.74 -5.44 -5.42
N LEU A 44 6.45 -4.51 -6.32
CA LEU A 44 5.24 -4.50 -7.12
C LEU A 44 5.53 -5.15 -8.49
N ASN A 45 4.54 -5.80 -9.09
CA ASN A 45 4.67 -6.33 -10.44
C ASN A 45 4.75 -5.24 -11.54
N ARG A 46 4.60 -3.97 -11.16
CA ARG A 46 4.74 -2.76 -11.99
C ARG A 46 4.79 -1.53 -11.09
N ALA A 47 5.27 -0.41 -11.63
CA ALA A 47 5.30 0.85 -10.89
C ALA A 47 3.92 1.26 -10.36
N ALA A 48 3.91 1.87 -9.17
CA ALA A 48 2.71 2.50 -8.64
C ALA A 48 2.29 3.63 -9.60
N GLY A 49 1.28 3.36 -10.43
CA GLY A 49 0.83 4.24 -11.50
C GLY A 49 0.00 5.42 -11.01
N ARG A 50 -0.91 5.90 -11.84
CA ARG A 50 -1.84 6.98 -11.50
C ARG A 50 -2.86 6.55 -10.44
N GLY A 51 -3.26 7.52 -9.61
CA GLY A 51 -4.30 7.33 -8.58
C GLY A 51 -3.73 7.16 -7.18
N SER A 52 -4.63 6.83 -6.24
CA SER A 52 -4.30 6.64 -4.82
C SER A 52 -4.09 5.16 -4.55
N TYR A 53 -2.82 4.76 -4.43
CA TYR A 53 -2.43 3.39 -4.15
C TYR A 53 -1.95 3.25 -2.71
N LEU A 54 -2.21 2.11 -2.10
CA LEU A 54 -1.84 1.82 -0.72
C LEU A 54 -1.24 0.43 -0.67
N VAL A 55 -0.11 0.31 0.02
CA VAL A 55 0.46 -0.97 0.44
C VAL A 55 0.68 -0.96 1.94
N GLY A 56 0.58 -2.13 2.56
CA GLY A 56 0.83 -2.22 3.98
C GLY A 56 0.95 -3.64 4.49
N LEU A 57 1.32 -3.72 5.76
CA LEU A 57 1.29 -4.95 6.53
C LEU A 57 0.09 -4.93 7.46
N ARG A 58 -0.59 -6.06 7.55
CA ARG A 58 -1.51 -6.41 8.62
C ARG A 58 -0.79 -7.35 9.56
N ALA A 59 -0.61 -6.92 10.81
CA ALA A 59 -0.03 -7.74 11.87
C ALA A 59 -1.11 -7.99 12.92
N GLY A 60 -1.19 -9.21 13.46
CA GLY A 60 -2.10 -9.50 14.56
C GLY A 60 -1.60 -10.62 15.46
N ASP A 61 -2.10 -10.64 16.69
CA ASP A 61 -1.87 -11.73 17.63
C ASP A 61 -2.66 -12.99 17.23
N ALA A 62 -2.27 -14.16 17.74
CA ALA A 62 -2.95 -15.42 17.43
C ALA A 62 -4.41 -15.44 17.90
N GLY A 63 -4.73 -14.68 18.95
CA GLY A 63 -6.09 -14.48 19.44
C GLY A 63 -6.97 -13.59 18.56
N ARG A 64 -6.39 -12.91 17.56
CA ARG A 64 -7.04 -11.88 16.72
C ARG A 64 -7.66 -10.73 17.52
N THR A 65 -7.21 -10.54 18.75
CA THR A 65 -7.66 -9.48 19.66
C THR A 65 -7.00 -8.14 19.34
N THR A 66 -5.80 -8.18 18.76
CA THR A 66 -5.07 -6.98 18.32
C THR A 66 -4.75 -7.10 16.84
N ILE A 67 -5.20 -6.12 16.04
CA ILE A 67 -4.83 -5.99 14.63
C ILE A 67 -4.16 -4.63 14.44
N ARG A 68 -3.04 -4.62 13.74
CA ARG A 68 -2.30 -3.41 13.38
C ARG A 68 -2.06 -3.34 11.90
N HIS A 69 -2.31 -2.17 11.34
CA HIS A 69 -1.96 -1.85 9.97
C HIS A 69 -0.75 -0.93 9.95
N LEU A 70 0.30 -1.31 9.24
CA LEU A 70 1.45 -0.47 8.92
C LEU A 70 1.31 -0.10 7.45
N THR A 71 1.13 1.17 7.14
CA THR A 71 0.61 1.61 5.83
C THR A 71 1.51 2.65 5.18
N VAL A 72 1.79 2.45 3.89
CA VAL A 72 2.37 3.44 2.98
C VAL A 72 1.30 3.87 1.99
N SER A 73 1.06 5.18 1.90
CA SER A 73 0.15 5.77 0.93
C SER A 73 0.94 6.39 -0.22
N LEU A 74 0.56 6.04 -1.44
CA LEU A 74 1.15 6.49 -2.70
C LEU A 74 0.11 7.25 -3.50
N ARG A 75 0.51 8.37 -4.11
CA ARG A 75 -0.30 9.08 -5.10
C ARG A 75 0.56 9.35 -6.31
N ASP A 76 0.11 8.83 -7.46
CA ASP A 76 0.82 9.00 -8.73
C ASP A 76 2.31 8.61 -8.63
N GLY A 77 2.58 7.45 -8.01
CA GLY A 77 3.93 6.91 -7.81
C GLY A 77 4.77 7.57 -6.71
N ARG A 78 4.23 8.53 -5.95
CA ARG A 78 4.94 9.25 -4.89
C ARG A 78 4.39 8.93 -3.51
N VAL A 79 5.28 8.77 -2.53
CA VAL A 79 4.89 8.63 -1.12
C VAL A 79 4.20 9.90 -0.64
N THR A 80 2.98 9.75 -0.13
CA THR A 80 2.16 10.83 0.42
C THR A 80 1.85 10.64 1.90
N GLY A 81 2.01 9.42 2.41
CA GLY A 81 1.74 9.11 3.81
C GLY A 81 2.45 7.85 4.28
N LEU A 82 2.78 7.86 5.57
CA LEU A 82 3.28 6.73 6.32
C LEU A 82 2.52 6.73 7.65
N SER A 83 1.80 5.66 7.96
CA SER A 83 0.99 5.62 9.19
C SER A 83 0.84 4.22 9.75
N THR A 84 0.63 4.14 11.05
CA THR A 84 0.14 2.93 11.73
C THR A 84 -1.28 3.14 12.20
N TYR A 85 -2.06 2.07 12.20
CA TYR A 85 -3.38 2.03 12.80
C TYR A 85 -3.49 0.82 13.70
N ASP A 86 -3.91 1.04 14.94
CA ASP A 86 -4.15 0.00 15.93
C ASP A 86 -5.66 -0.14 16.13
N PHE A 87 -6.20 -1.32 15.80
CA PHE A 87 -7.64 -1.60 15.93
C PHE A 87 -8.09 -1.75 17.38
N GLY A 88 -7.22 -2.20 18.29
CA GLY A 88 -7.57 -2.38 19.70
C GLY A 88 -7.79 -1.04 20.41
N THR A 89 -7.01 -0.03 20.03
CA THR A 89 -7.12 1.34 20.58
C THR A 89 -7.82 2.32 19.64
N VAL A 90 -8.23 1.89 18.45
CA VAL A 90 -8.85 2.73 17.40
C VAL A 90 -8.00 3.97 17.11
N THR A 91 -6.68 3.83 17.18
CA THR A 91 -5.74 4.96 17.11
C THR A 91 -4.92 4.89 15.82
N ARG A 92 -4.91 6.00 15.08
CA ARG A 92 -4.02 6.21 13.93
C ARG A 92 -2.85 7.09 14.32
N THR A 93 -1.63 6.62 14.08
CA THR A 93 -0.40 7.42 14.23
C THR A 93 0.17 7.71 12.85
N VAL A 94 0.45 8.98 12.55
CA VAL A 94 1.12 9.41 11.31
C VAL A 94 2.60 9.58 11.60
N HIS A 95 3.45 9.01 10.74
CA HIS A 95 4.89 9.04 10.86
C HIS A 95 5.53 10.04 9.88
N PRO A 96 6.77 10.48 10.11
CA PRO A 96 7.49 11.32 9.15
C PRO A 96 7.60 10.63 7.78
N ARG A 97 7.25 11.36 6.72
CA ARG A 97 7.26 10.83 5.34
C ARG A 97 8.65 10.35 4.88
N GLY A 98 9.72 10.93 5.42
CA GLY A 98 11.10 10.52 5.12
C GLY A 98 11.42 9.08 5.51
N GLY A 99 10.58 8.44 6.33
CA GLY A 99 10.68 7.02 6.62
C GLY A 99 10.19 6.11 5.49
N ALA A 100 9.66 6.64 4.37
CA ALA A 100 9.23 5.82 3.24
C ALA A 100 9.66 6.41 1.90
N SER A 101 9.93 5.52 0.94
CA SER A 101 10.30 5.86 -0.43
C SER A 101 9.65 4.90 -1.43
N CYS A 102 9.48 5.38 -2.66
CA CYS A 102 8.97 4.58 -3.77
C CYS A 102 9.79 4.93 -5.02
N VAL A 103 10.42 3.93 -5.61
CA VAL A 103 11.25 4.07 -6.81
C VAL A 103 10.84 3.00 -7.80
N GLY A 104 10.21 3.41 -8.90
CA GLY A 104 9.64 2.49 -9.87
C GLY A 104 8.59 1.58 -9.22
N ALA A 105 8.89 0.29 -9.13
CA ALA A 105 8.03 -0.74 -8.57
C ALA A 105 8.39 -1.14 -7.13
N SER A 106 9.44 -0.55 -6.55
CA SER A 106 9.90 -0.87 -5.21
C SER A 106 9.45 0.19 -4.21
N VAL A 107 8.89 -0.25 -3.08
CA VAL A 107 8.44 0.61 -1.98
C VAL A 107 9.15 0.18 -0.70
N THR A 108 9.90 1.08 -0.07
CA THR A 108 10.55 0.83 1.22
C THR A 108 9.93 1.71 2.29
N ALA A 109 9.72 1.16 3.49
CA ALA A 109 9.22 1.90 4.64
C ALA A 109 9.92 1.47 5.94
N LEU A 110 10.13 2.44 6.82
CA LEU A 110 10.66 2.30 8.17
C LEU A 110 9.58 2.74 9.15
N PHE A 111 9.07 1.80 9.93
CA PHE A 111 8.12 2.07 11.00
C PHE A 111 8.83 1.95 12.36
N PRO A 112 8.49 2.77 13.36
CA PRO A 112 9.02 2.59 14.71
C PRO A 112 8.77 1.16 15.20
N ARG A 113 9.72 0.53 15.89
CA ARG A 113 9.54 -0.84 16.44
C ARG A 113 8.30 -0.97 17.34
N ALA A 114 7.94 0.12 18.04
CA ALA A 114 6.71 0.22 18.83
C ALA A 114 5.43 -0.10 18.04
N SER A 115 5.45 0.05 16.71
CA SER A 115 4.34 -0.31 15.82
C SER A 115 3.94 -1.78 15.91
N LEU A 116 4.84 -2.66 16.35
CA LEU A 116 4.55 -4.08 16.60
C LEU A 116 4.57 -4.47 18.09
N ALA A 117 4.83 -3.53 19.00
CA ALA A 117 4.94 -3.82 20.45
C ALA A 117 3.64 -4.38 21.04
N GLY A 118 3.70 -5.46 21.82
CA GLY A 118 2.50 -6.11 22.38
C GLY A 118 1.81 -7.09 21.44
N LEU A 119 2.22 -7.15 20.16
CA LEU A 119 1.98 -8.34 19.35
C LEU A 119 2.99 -9.40 19.78
N GLY A 120 2.50 -10.57 20.21
CA GLY A 120 3.33 -11.68 20.66
C GLY A 120 4.39 -12.13 19.63
N GLU A 121 5.28 -13.03 20.04
CA GLU A 121 6.27 -13.60 19.11
C GLU A 121 5.64 -14.47 18.03
N ASP A 122 4.46 -15.02 18.31
CA ASP A 122 3.61 -15.80 17.40
C ASP A 122 2.75 -14.93 16.46
N ARG A 123 2.98 -13.61 16.45
CA ARG A 123 2.22 -12.69 15.61
C ARG A 123 2.24 -13.12 14.14
N ARG A 124 1.07 -13.06 13.52
CA ARG A 124 0.93 -13.28 12.08
C ARG A 124 1.03 -11.95 11.36
N ILE A 125 1.90 -11.89 10.36
CA ILE A 125 2.08 -10.71 9.51
C ILE A 125 1.78 -11.12 8.06
N THR A 126 0.89 -10.37 7.40
CA THR A 126 0.61 -10.51 5.96
C THR A 126 0.55 -9.15 5.29
N ALA A 127 0.84 -9.07 4.01
CA ALA A 127 0.69 -7.84 3.24
C ALA A 127 -0.70 -7.70 2.62
N TYR A 128 -1.04 -6.46 2.29
CA TYR A 128 -2.25 -6.10 1.57
C TYR A 128 -2.02 -4.88 0.67
N SER A 129 -2.85 -4.72 -0.35
CA SER A 129 -2.82 -3.57 -1.25
C SER A 129 -4.22 -3.09 -1.62
N SER A 130 -4.34 -1.80 -1.93
CA SER A 130 -5.61 -1.19 -2.33
C SER A 130 -5.39 -0.08 -3.35
N LEU A 131 -6.32 0.09 -4.29
CA LEU A 131 -6.32 1.17 -5.27
C LEU A 131 -7.64 1.94 -5.19
N ASN A 132 -7.55 3.25 -5.01
CA ASN A 132 -8.69 4.16 -4.89
C ASN A 132 -9.72 3.69 -3.84
N GLY A 133 -9.21 3.12 -2.74
CA GLY A 133 -10.03 2.60 -1.64
C GLY A 133 -10.62 1.20 -1.88
N GLN A 134 -10.39 0.59 -3.05
CA GLN A 134 -10.79 -0.79 -3.33
C GLN A 134 -9.65 -1.75 -2.99
N GLU A 135 -9.94 -2.78 -2.20
CA GLU A 135 -8.96 -3.84 -1.89
C GLU A 135 -8.61 -4.60 -3.18
N LEU A 136 -7.31 -4.74 -3.45
CA LEU A 136 -6.80 -5.52 -4.58
C LEU A 136 -6.29 -6.89 -4.14
N GLN A 137 -5.55 -6.92 -3.05
CA GLN A 137 -4.95 -8.13 -2.48
C GLN A 137 -4.94 -8.03 -0.95
N THR A 138 -5.14 -9.17 -0.29
CA THR A 138 -5.09 -9.29 1.17
C THR A 138 -4.55 -10.65 1.57
N GLY A 139 -4.00 -10.76 2.78
CA GLY A 139 -3.46 -12.03 3.29
C GLY A 139 -2.21 -12.54 2.56
N ILE A 140 -1.50 -11.66 1.83
CA ILE A 140 -0.28 -12.03 1.10
C ILE A 140 0.80 -12.46 2.10
N PRO A 141 1.38 -13.66 1.99
CA PRO A 141 2.43 -14.12 2.90
C PRO A 141 3.72 -13.32 2.71
N LEU A 142 4.54 -13.27 3.76
CA LEU A 142 5.88 -12.71 3.66
C LEU A 142 6.76 -13.61 2.78
N THR A 143 7.42 -13.02 1.78
CA THR A 143 8.45 -13.72 0.98
C THR A 143 9.71 -13.92 1.80
N ARG A 144 10.04 -12.96 2.67
CA ARG A 144 11.19 -13.02 3.56
C ARG A 144 10.89 -12.32 4.89
N ALA A 145 11.34 -12.93 5.99
CA ALA A 145 11.30 -12.33 7.31
C ALA A 145 12.67 -12.45 7.98
N VAL A 146 13.20 -11.34 8.48
CA VAL A 146 14.36 -11.30 9.37
C VAL A 146 13.88 -10.82 10.73
N THR A 147 14.00 -11.69 11.72
CA THR A 147 13.67 -11.38 13.11
C THR A 147 14.95 -11.20 13.90
N GLY A 148 15.10 -10.04 14.54
CA GLY A 148 16.16 -9.85 15.53
C GLY A 148 15.88 -10.71 16.74
N GLY A 149 16.73 -11.71 16.96
CA GLY A 149 16.76 -12.41 18.24
C GLY A 149 17.41 -11.50 19.28
N LEU A 150 16.62 -10.96 20.19
CA LEU A 150 17.17 -10.54 21.47
C LEU A 150 17.16 -11.79 22.36
N ARG A 151 18.25 -12.56 22.31
CA ARG A 151 18.65 -13.33 23.49
C ARG A 151 19.11 -12.29 24.50
N LEU A 152 18.31 -12.09 25.55
CA LEU A 152 18.84 -11.62 26.83
C LEU A 152 19.76 -12.70 27.39
#